data_AF-A0AAJ5F424-F1
#
_entry.id   AF-A0AAJ5F424-F1
#
_cell.length_a   1.000
_cell.length_b   1.000
_cell.length_c   1.000
_cell.angle_alpha   90.00
_cell.angle_beta   90.00
_cell.angle_gamma   90.00
#
_symmetry.space_group_name_H-M   'P 1'
#
loop_
_entity.id
_entity.type
_entity.pdbx_description
1 polymer ?
#
loop_
_entity_poly.entity_id
_entity_poly.type
_entity_poly.pdbx_seq_one_letter_code
_entity_poly.pdbx_strand_id
1 'polypeptide(L)'
;MSRLPLDDPRWNELTNAYGSAGDIPVLLRELEKPSESWAWDDEPMYSLWSSLWHQGDVYTASYAAVPYLLDAVKLAPPEGQATLINLAASIMAT
;
A
#
# COMPACT_ATOMS: atom_id res chain seq x y z
N MET A 1 9.56 0.34 -14.24
CA MET A 1 8.91 1.56 -13.72
C MET A 1 9.71 2.01 -12.50
N SER A 2 10.10 3.29 -12.40
CA SER A 2 10.78 3.81 -11.22
C SER A 2 9.75 4.08 -10.11
N ARG A 3 9.96 3.54 -8.90
CA ARG A 3 9.12 3.82 -7.73
C ARG A 3 9.40 5.23 -7.19
N LEU A 4 8.36 5.93 -6.72
CA LEU A 4 8.50 7.22 -6.03
C LEU A 4 9.15 6.97 -4.65
N PRO A 5 10.34 7.51 -4.34
CA PRO A 5 11.01 7.24 -3.05
C PRO A 5 10.13 7.57 -1.84
N LEU A 6 10.25 6.79 -0.75
CA LEU A 6 9.42 6.93 0.45
C LEU A 6 9.76 8.16 1.31
N ASP A 7 10.80 8.91 0.97
CA ASP A 7 11.21 10.18 1.58
C ASP A 7 10.98 11.38 0.65
N ASP A 8 10.41 11.15 -0.53
CA ASP A 8 10.13 12.19 -1.50
C ASP A 8 8.92 13.05 -1.04
N PRO A 9 9.04 14.38 -0.97
CA PRO A 9 7.96 15.25 -0.50
C PRO A 9 6.70 15.19 -1.38
N ARG A 10 6.81 14.70 -2.63
CA ARG A 10 5.68 14.55 -3.54
C ARG A 10 4.56 13.66 -3.00
N TRP A 11 4.82 12.80 -2.01
CA TRP A 11 3.74 12.07 -1.33
C TRP A 11 2.67 13.00 -0.70
N ASN A 12 3.04 14.21 -0.30
CA ASN A 12 2.09 15.22 0.20
C ASN A 12 1.25 15.87 -0.91
N GLU A 13 1.64 15.70 -2.17
CA GLU A 13 0.88 16.15 -3.34
C GLU A 13 -0.07 15.06 -3.85
N LEU A 14 0.13 13.81 -3.43
CA LEU A 14 -0.77 12.69 -3.73
C LEU A 14 -1.93 12.65 -2.76
N THR A 15 -3.00 11.97 -3.15
CA THR A 15 -4.20 11.79 -2.34
C THR A 15 -4.44 10.33 -1.99
N ASN A 16 -5.07 10.11 -0.86
CA ASN A 16 -5.67 8.87 -0.39
C ASN A 16 -7.15 9.12 -0.01
N ALA A 17 -7.83 8.12 0.54
CA ALA A 17 -9.23 8.22 0.96
C ALA A 17 -9.54 9.34 1.96
N TYR A 18 -8.53 9.79 2.69
CA TYR A 18 -8.66 10.72 3.82
C TYR A 18 -8.00 12.09 3.56
N GLY A 19 -7.48 12.32 2.35
CA GLY A 19 -6.86 13.59 1.97
C GLY A 19 -5.44 13.41 1.45
N SER A 20 -4.50 14.21 1.96
CA SER A 20 -3.07 14.15 1.57
C SER A 20 -2.45 12.82 1.99
N ALA A 21 -1.67 12.20 1.10
CA ALA A 21 -1.06 10.89 1.31
C ALA A 21 0.34 10.95 1.95
N GLY A 22 0.64 11.99 2.73
CA GLY A 22 1.92 12.15 3.42
C GLY A 22 2.19 11.08 4.49
N ASP A 23 1.16 10.36 4.91
CA ASP A 23 1.19 9.25 5.87
C ASP A 23 1.50 7.89 5.22
N ILE A 24 1.13 7.69 3.95
CA ILE A 24 1.32 6.41 3.22
C ILE A 24 2.77 5.91 3.24
N PRO A 25 3.82 6.74 3.08
CA PRO A 25 5.19 6.26 3.11
C PRO A 25 5.61 5.61 4.43
N VAL A 26 4.98 5.98 5.55
CA VAL A 26 5.23 5.37 6.85
C VAL A 26 4.72 3.93 6.84
N LEU A 27 3.48 3.73 6.38
CA LEU A 27 2.86 2.40 6.27
C LEU A 27 3.61 1.49 5.28
N LEU A 28 4.04 2.03 4.13
CA LEU A 28 4.81 1.26 3.15
C LEU A 28 6.19 0.83 3.68
N ARG A 29 6.80 1.63 4.56
CA ARG A 29 8.09 1.29 5.17
C ARG A 29 7.96 0.14 6.17
N GLU A 30 6.80 -0.06 6.77
CA GLU A 30 6.54 -1.20 7.65
C GLU A 30 6.54 -2.53 6.89
N LEU A 31 6.14 -2.50 5.61
CA LEU A 31 6.19 -3.67 4.72
C LEU A 31 7.61 -4.10 4.33
N GLU A 32 8.63 -3.26 4.52
CA GLU A 32 10.02 -3.61 4.22
C GLU A 32 10.64 -4.57 5.25
N LYS A 33 9.93 -4.83 6.36
CA LYS A 33 10.37 -5.75 7.42
C LYS A 33 9.62 -7.10 7.29
N PRO A 34 10.28 -8.24 7.50
CA PRO A 34 9.57 -9.52 7.61
C PRO A 34 8.52 -9.47 8.72
N SER A 35 7.35 -10.05 8.47
CA SER A 35 6.27 -10.23 9.45
C SER A 35 5.80 -11.68 9.48
N GLU A 36 5.32 -12.12 10.64
CA GLU A 36 4.69 -13.44 10.79
C GLU A 36 3.24 -13.46 10.27
N SER A 37 2.59 -12.30 10.21
CA SER A 37 1.24 -12.08 9.68
C SER A 37 1.16 -10.78 8.90
N TRP A 38 0.43 -10.81 7.78
CA TRP A 38 -0.11 -9.63 7.08
C TRP A 38 -1.54 -9.94 6.66
N ALA A 39 -2.35 -10.37 7.63
CA ALA A 39 -3.79 -10.47 7.45
C ALA A 39 -4.37 -9.09 7.11
N TRP A 40 -5.53 -9.08 6.45
CA TRP A 40 -6.13 -7.84 5.95
C TRP A 40 -6.56 -6.86 7.05
N ASP A 41 -6.85 -7.38 8.25
CA ASP A 41 -7.28 -6.63 9.44
C ASP A 41 -6.13 -6.27 10.39
N ASP A 42 -4.90 -6.72 10.09
CA ASP A 42 -3.69 -6.35 10.82
C ASP A 42 -3.07 -5.07 10.25
N GLU A 43 -2.33 -4.32 11.07
CA GLU A 43 -1.52 -3.20 10.58
C GLU A 43 -0.18 -3.69 10.00
N PRO A 44 0.33 -3.06 8.93
CA PRO A 44 -0.21 -1.87 8.24
C PRO A 44 -1.29 -2.18 7.17
N MET A 45 -1.72 -3.43 7.01
CA MET A 45 -2.60 -3.83 5.90
C MET A 45 -3.98 -3.19 5.98
N TYR A 46 -4.59 -3.10 7.16
CA TYR A 46 -5.87 -2.42 7.34
C TYR A 46 -5.79 -0.95 6.90
N SER A 47 -4.80 -0.20 7.40
CA SER A 47 -4.63 1.21 7.04
C SER A 47 -4.32 1.40 5.55
N LEU A 48 -3.46 0.55 4.97
CA LEU A 48 -3.16 0.59 3.53
C LEU A 48 -4.38 0.28 2.68
N TRP A 49 -5.15 -0.75 3.03
CA TRP A 49 -6.38 -1.09 2.33
C TRP A 49 -7.37 0.08 2.40
N SER A 50 -7.67 0.53 3.60
CA SER A 50 -8.66 1.60 3.83
C SER A 50 -8.32 2.92 3.14
N SER A 51 -7.02 3.23 3.02
CA SER A 51 -6.54 4.49 2.45
C SER A 51 -6.33 4.43 0.93
N LEU A 52 -5.87 3.29 0.40
CA LEU A 52 -5.50 3.16 -1.02
C LEU A 52 -6.61 2.56 -1.88
N TRP A 53 -7.58 1.87 -1.29
CA TRP A 53 -8.78 1.40 -1.97
C TRP A 53 -9.98 1.54 -1.03
N HIS A 54 -10.76 2.61 -1.21
CA HIS A 54 -11.85 2.93 -0.30
C HIS A 54 -13.20 2.67 -0.96
N GLN A 55 -13.84 1.56 -0.61
CA GLN A 55 -15.19 1.20 -1.09
C GLN A 55 -15.33 1.22 -2.62
N GLY A 56 -14.27 0.91 -3.35
CA GLY A 56 -14.24 0.93 -4.82
C GLY A 56 -13.49 2.11 -5.43
N ASP A 57 -13.17 3.16 -4.66
CA ASP A 57 -12.42 4.30 -5.16
C ASP A 57 -10.91 4.12 -4.97
N VAL A 58 -10.14 4.61 -5.96
CA VAL A 58 -8.68 4.67 -5.95
C VAL A 58 -8.21 6.12 -6.09
N TYR A 59 -6.99 6.38 -5.64
CA TYR A 59 -6.40 7.71 -5.54
C TYR A 59 -5.00 7.73 -6.14
N THR A 60 -4.40 8.92 -6.28
CA THR A 60 -3.07 9.03 -6.90
C THR A 60 -1.99 8.31 -6.08
N ALA A 61 -2.13 8.24 -4.75
CA ALA A 61 -1.25 7.45 -3.90
C ALA A 61 -1.41 5.93 -4.11
N SER A 62 -2.60 5.47 -4.49
CA SER A 62 -2.88 4.04 -4.75
C SER A 62 -1.94 3.51 -5.82
N TYR A 63 -1.86 4.19 -6.96
CA TYR A 63 -0.96 3.80 -8.05
C TYR A 63 0.52 3.94 -7.68
N ALA A 64 0.88 4.98 -6.92
CA ALA A 64 2.25 5.17 -6.45
C ALA A 64 2.72 4.06 -5.48
N ALA A 65 1.79 3.47 -4.72
CA ALA A 65 2.05 2.40 -3.77
C ALA A 65 2.24 1.01 -4.41
N VAL A 66 1.69 0.75 -5.60
CA VAL A 66 1.71 -0.58 -6.25
C VAL A 66 3.11 -1.22 -6.31
N PRO A 67 4.19 -0.53 -6.72
CA PRO A 67 5.52 -1.11 -6.73
C PRO A 67 5.98 -1.61 -5.35
N TYR A 68 5.61 -0.90 -4.28
CA TYR A 68 5.94 -1.28 -2.91
C TYR A 68 5.14 -2.49 -2.43
N LEU A 69 3.85 -2.56 -2.76
CA LEU A 69 3.02 -3.73 -2.46
C LEU A 69 3.58 -4.99 -3.12
N LEU A 70 4.00 -4.91 -4.39
CA LEU A 70 4.56 -6.04 -5.14
C LEU A 70 5.93 -6.47 -4.62
N ASP A 71 6.76 -5.55 -4.15
CA ASP A 71 8.03 -5.90 -3.51
C ASP A 71 7.80 -6.58 -2.15
N ALA A 72 6.81 -6.11 -1.38
CA ALA A 72 6.44 -6.70 -0.10
C ALA A 72 5.97 -8.16 -0.23
N VAL A 73 5.31 -8.55 -1.34
CA VAL A 73 4.89 -9.95 -1.58
C VAL A 73 6.05 -10.93 -1.38
N LYS A 74 7.29 -10.55 -1.74
CA LYS A 74 8.47 -11.41 -1.61
C LYS A 74 8.91 -11.64 -0.16
N LEU A 75 8.49 -10.77 0.75
CA LEU A 75 8.82 -10.79 2.19
C LEU A 75 7.68 -11.38 3.02
N ALA A 76 6.49 -11.54 2.42
CA ALA A 76 5.27 -11.97 3.09
C ALA A 76 5.22 -13.50 3.30
N PRO A 77 4.62 -13.98 4.40
CA PRO A 77 4.11 -15.35 4.47
C PRO A 77 2.98 -15.56 3.46
N PRO A 78 2.61 -16.81 3.12
CA PRO A 78 1.62 -17.09 2.05
C PRO A 78 0.28 -16.36 2.20
N GLU A 79 -0.23 -16.22 3.42
CA GLU A 79 -1.46 -15.44 3.68
C GLU A 79 -1.28 -13.96 3.35
N GLY A 80 -0.18 -13.36 3.82
CA GLY A 80 0.18 -11.98 3.52
C GLY A 80 0.40 -11.70 2.03
N GLN A 81 0.91 -12.69 1.28
CA GLN A 81 1.04 -12.59 -0.18
C GLN A 81 -0.32 -12.37 -0.83
N ALA A 82 -1.34 -13.14 -0.41
CA ALA A 82 -2.69 -13.00 -0.94
C ALA A 82 -3.27 -11.62 -0.62
N THR A 83 -3.13 -11.13 0.62
CA THR A 83 -3.60 -9.80 1.02
C THR A 83 -3.00 -8.68 0.16
N LEU A 84 -1.67 -8.69 0.01
CA LEU A 84 -0.94 -7.69 -0.79
C LEU A 84 -1.31 -7.74 -2.28
N ILE A 85 -1.40 -8.95 -2.85
CA ILE A 85 -1.79 -9.16 -4.25
C ILE A 85 -3.23 -8.68 -4.47
N ASN A 86 -4.15 -8.98 -3.55
CA ASN A 86 -5.54 -8.56 -3.66
C ASN A 86 -5.67 -7.04 -3.63
N LEU A 87 -4.94 -6.35 -2.74
CA LEU A 87 -4.94 -4.88 -2.71
C LEU A 87 -4.39 -4.31 -4.03
N ALA A 88 -3.24 -4.80 -4.50
CA ALA A 88 -2.66 -4.36 -5.77
C ALA A 88 -3.59 -4.62 -6.96
N ALA A 89 -4.28 -5.77 -6.98
CA ALA A 89 -5.24 -6.11 -8.02
C ALA A 89 -6.47 -5.19 -7.99
N SER A 90 -7.02 -4.90 -6.79
CA SER A 90 -8.15 -3.97 -6.62
C SER A 90 -7.81 -2.57 -7.11
N ILE A 91 -6.59 -2.10 -6.86
CA ILE A 91 -6.10 -0.80 -7.35
C ILE A 91 -6.03 -0.78 -8.88
N MET A 92 -5.54 -1.87 -9.49
CA MET A 92 -5.31 -1.94 -10.94
C MET A 92 -6.58 -2.25 -11.75
N ALA A 93 -7.62 -2.77 -11.11
CA ALA A 93 -8.90 -3.08 -11.74
C ALA A 93 -9.85 -1.87 -11.83
N THR A 94 -9.46 -0.74 -11.24
CA THR A 94 -10.25 0.51 -11.17
C THR A 94 -9.61 1.60 -12.02
#